data_AF-A0A4P5QPJ6-F1
#
_entry.id   AF-A0A4P5QPJ6-F1
#
_cell.length_a   1.000
_cell.length_b   1.000
_cell.length_c   1.000
_cell.angle_alpha   90.00
_cell.angle_beta   90.00
_cell.angle_gamma   90.00
#
_symmetry.space_group_name_H-M   'P 1'
#
loop_
_entity.id
_entity.type
_entity.pdbx_description
1 polymer ?
#
loop_
_entity_poly.entity_id
_entity_poly.type
_entity_poly.pdbx_seq_one_letter_code
_entity_poly.pdbx_strand_id
1 'polypeptide(L)'
;MLLLGDSFANIFSLEAMGWGEAAGFAEHLSRALGKPLDCILRNSDGSFATREQLQRELALGRDRLAGKKIVVWEFAARELSIGDWKLLPLDLGTPPPSKFFTPEPGQLKTITGTVAAISSVPRPGTVPYAEHILTAHLVDLDGADATQALVCTLSMSAQKWTSAARLRPGDRVKLKVRPWSDVSAQYEKINRSELSDTALQLEEPVWGEIIER
;
A
#
# COMPACT_ATOMS: atom_id res chain seq x y z
N MET A 1 -9.82 -9.76 -14.41
CA MET A 1 -11.13 -9.11 -14.55
C MET A 1 -11.24 -8.10 -13.42
N LEU A 2 -11.94 -7.00 -13.65
CA LEU A 2 -12.26 -5.99 -12.63
C LEU A 2 -13.80 -5.91 -12.51
N LEU A 3 -14.32 -5.97 -11.29
CA LEU A 3 -15.72 -5.71 -11.00
C LEU A 3 -15.88 -4.30 -10.43
N LEU A 4 -16.73 -3.50 -11.06
CA LEU A 4 -17.25 -2.25 -10.52
C LEU A 4 -18.67 -2.50 -10.03
N GLY A 5 -18.99 -2.19 -8.79
CA GLY A 5 -20.31 -2.49 -8.23
C GLY A 5 -20.79 -1.45 -7.23
N ASP A 6 -22.10 -1.28 -7.17
CA ASP A 6 -22.73 -0.35 -6.23
C ASP A 6 -22.99 -1.04 -4.87
N SER A 7 -23.91 -0.50 -4.07
CA SER A 7 -24.34 -1.15 -2.83
C SER A 7 -24.81 -2.59 -3.02
N PHE A 8 -25.47 -2.94 -4.12
CA PHE A 8 -25.98 -4.30 -4.38
C PHE A 8 -24.87 -5.33 -4.49
N ALA A 9 -23.69 -4.95 -4.99
CA ALA A 9 -22.52 -5.82 -4.98
C ALA A 9 -21.86 -5.96 -3.59
N ASN A 10 -22.15 -5.04 -2.66
CA ASN A 10 -21.46 -4.90 -1.37
C ASN A 10 -22.30 -5.30 -0.14
N ILE A 11 -23.64 -5.30 -0.24
CA ILE A 11 -24.55 -5.43 0.91
C ILE A 11 -24.36 -6.69 1.77
N PHE A 12 -23.90 -7.80 1.18
CA PHE A 12 -23.66 -9.06 1.91
C PHE A 12 -22.17 -9.37 2.12
N SER A 13 -21.28 -8.44 1.77
CA SER A 13 -19.83 -8.64 1.88
C SER A 13 -19.31 -8.25 3.26
N LEU A 14 -19.92 -7.26 3.92
CA LEU A 14 -19.41 -6.64 5.15
C LEU A 14 -20.32 -6.93 6.35
N GLU A 15 -19.77 -7.58 7.38
CA GLU A 15 -20.49 -7.88 8.63
C GLU A 15 -21.13 -6.63 9.25
N ALA A 16 -20.43 -5.49 9.19
CA ALA A 16 -20.88 -4.20 9.72
C ALA A 16 -22.21 -3.69 9.14
N MET A 17 -22.62 -4.20 7.97
CA MET A 17 -23.92 -3.87 7.37
C MET A 17 -25.07 -4.62 8.07
N GLY A 18 -24.79 -5.74 8.75
CA GLY A 18 -25.77 -6.57 9.46
C GLY A 18 -26.49 -7.62 8.61
N TRP A 19 -26.04 -7.86 7.37
CA TRP A 19 -26.71 -8.75 6.40
C TRP A 19 -25.91 -10.03 6.10
N GLY A 20 -24.70 -10.15 6.68
CA GLY A 20 -23.78 -11.25 6.44
C GLY A 20 -22.36 -10.77 6.20
N GLU A 21 -21.44 -11.72 6.10
CA GLU A 21 -20.03 -11.49 5.77
C GLU A 21 -19.66 -12.44 4.63
N ALA A 22 -18.86 -11.95 3.68
CA ALA A 22 -18.33 -12.74 2.57
C ALA A 22 -19.38 -13.51 1.73
N ALA A 23 -20.62 -13.01 1.68
CA ALA A 23 -21.75 -13.60 0.94
C ALA A 23 -22.26 -12.67 -0.19
N GLY A 24 -21.47 -11.67 -0.57
CA GLY A 24 -21.79 -10.71 -1.62
C GLY A 24 -21.57 -11.24 -3.03
N PHE A 25 -21.98 -10.41 -4.00
CA PHE A 25 -21.88 -10.76 -5.42
C PHE A 25 -20.44 -11.03 -5.83
N ALA A 26 -19.49 -10.22 -5.34
CA ALA A 26 -18.07 -10.36 -5.65
C ALA A 26 -17.51 -11.70 -5.17
N GLU A 27 -17.87 -12.14 -3.97
CA GLU A 27 -17.43 -13.38 -3.35
C GLU A 27 -17.99 -14.60 -4.08
N HIS A 28 -19.30 -14.58 -4.39
CA HIS A 28 -19.94 -15.63 -5.17
C HIS A 28 -19.36 -15.72 -6.60
N LEU A 29 -19.08 -14.58 -7.23
CA LEU A 29 -18.47 -14.55 -8.56
C LEU A 29 -17.01 -15.05 -8.52
N SER A 30 -16.22 -14.63 -7.54
CA SER A 30 -14.88 -15.15 -7.27
C SER A 30 -14.89 -16.67 -7.09
N ARG A 31 -15.83 -17.18 -6.29
CA ARG A 31 -16.04 -18.62 -6.05
C ARG A 31 -16.41 -19.36 -7.34
N ALA A 32 -17.32 -18.84 -8.15
CA ALA A 32 -17.75 -19.44 -9.41
C ALA A 32 -16.63 -19.48 -10.46
N LEU A 33 -15.78 -18.45 -10.48
CA LEU A 33 -14.63 -18.36 -11.39
C LEU A 33 -13.42 -19.17 -10.92
N GLY A 34 -13.40 -19.64 -9.67
CA GLY A 34 -12.28 -20.36 -9.09
C GLY A 34 -11.01 -19.54 -8.95
N LYS A 35 -11.10 -18.21 -8.90
CA LYS A 35 -9.96 -17.29 -8.79
C LYS A 35 -10.33 -15.99 -8.09
N PRO A 36 -9.37 -15.33 -7.40
CA PRO A 36 -9.60 -14.03 -6.78
C PRO A 36 -10.16 -13.01 -7.78
N LEU A 37 -11.09 -12.18 -7.30
CA LEU A 37 -11.72 -11.12 -8.07
C LEU A 37 -11.24 -9.76 -7.58
N ASP A 38 -10.71 -8.96 -8.50
CA ASP A 38 -10.38 -7.56 -8.25
C ASP A 38 -11.66 -6.71 -8.35
N CYS A 39 -11.89 -5.84 -7.36
CA CYS A 39 -13.14 -5.08 -7.24
C CYS A 39 -12.88 -3.60 -6.89
N ILE A 40 -13.79 -2.74 -7.34
CA ILE A 40 -14.02 -1.39 -6.83
C ILE A 40 -15.51 -1.30 -6.50
N LEU A 41 -15.83 -1.39 -5.21
CA LEU A 41 -17.20 -1.35 -4.72
C LEU A 41 -17.44 -0.03 -3.98
N ARG A 42 -18.53 0.65 -4.30
CA ARG A 42 -18.90 1.91 -3.64
C ARG A 42 -20.42 2.01 -3.51
N ASN A 43 -20.89 2.26 -2.29
CA ASN A 43 -22.32 2.45 -2.05
C ASN A 43 -22.77 3.78 -2.65
N SER A 44 -24.01 3.78 -3.20
CA SER A 44 -24.64 4.92 -3.87
C SER A 44 -23.99 5.33 -5.20
N ASP A 45 -24.71 6.17 -5.96
CA ASP A 45 -24.22 6.76 -7.22
C ASP A 45 -23.76 5.72 -8.26
N GLY A 46 -24.52 4.63 -8.40
CA GLY A 46 -24.14 3.45 -9.17
C GLY A 46 -23.84 3.72 -10.65
N SER A 47 -24.47 4.75 -11.22
CA SER A 47 -24.23 5.22 -12.60
C SER A 47 -22.84 5.78 -12.85
N PHE A 48 -22.06 6.21 -11.84
CA PHE A 48 -20.73 6.77 -12.10
C PHE A 48 -19.66 6.56 -11.03
N ALA A 49 -20.01 6.35 -9.76
CA ALA A 49 -19.08 6.55 -8.65
C ALA A 49 -17.89 5.59 -8.64
N THR A 50 -18.09 4.34 -9.05
CA THR A 50 -17.01 3.34 -9.18
C THR A 50 -16.15 3.58 -10.41
N ARG A 51 -16.74 4.03 -11.52
CA ARG A 51 -16.01 4.47 -12.72
C ARG A 51 -15.17 5.72 -12.45
N GLU A 52 -15.69 6.65 -11.65
CA GLU A 52 -14.98 7.86 -11.26
C GLU A 52 -13.81 7.54 -10.31
N GLN A 53 -13.99 6.56 -9.42
CA GLN A 53 -12.89 6.04 -8.61
C GLN A 53 -11.81 5.38 -9.47
N LEU A 54 -12.20 4.55 -10.44
CA LEU A 54 -11.27 3.98 -11.41
C LEU A 54 -10.53 5.08 -12.20
N GLN A 55 -11.26 6.11 -12.66
CA GLN A 55 -10.69 7.26 -13.36
C GLN A 55 -9.64 7.99 -12.52
N ARG A 56 -9.89 8.21 -11.23
CA ARG A 56 -8.90 8.83 -10.32
C ARG A 56 -7.64 7.98 -10.14
N GLU A 57 -7.80 6.66 -10.01
CA GLU A 57 -6.65 5.74 -9.91
C GLU A 57 -5.79 5.80 -11.17
N LEU A 58 -6.42 5.73 -12.36
CA LEU A 58 -5.73 5.81 -13.64
C LEU A 58 -5.06 7.17 -13.85
N ALA A 59 -5.73 8.26 -13.51
CA ALA A 59 -5.15 9.61 -13.60
C ALA A 59 -3.90 9.79 -12.71
N LEU A 60 -3.79 9.01 -11.63
CA LEU A 60 -2.63 8.97 -10.74
C LEU A 60 -1.57 7.94 -11.16
N GLY A 61 -1.69 7.37 -12.35
CA GLY A 61 -0.77 6.36 -12.88
C GLY A 61 -0.88 4.98 -12.23
N ARG A 62 -1.90 4.75 -11.39
CA ARG A 62 -2.20 3.42 -10.85
C ARG A 62 -3.05 2.66 -11.86
N ASP A 63 -2.38 1.88 -12.71
CA ASP A 63 -3.04 1.11 -13.77
C ASP A 63 -3.85 -0.08 -13.22
N ARG A 64 -5.06 0.21 -12.69
CA ARG A 64 -6.02 -0.82 -12.24
C ARG A 64 -6.55 -1.69 -13.39
N LEU A 65 -6.31 -1.31 -14.64
CA LEU A 65 -6.70 -2.05 -15.83
C LEU A 65 -5.57 -2.95 -16.36
N ALA A 66 -4.35 -2.83 -15.83
CA ALA A 66 -3.20 -3.65 -16.20
C ALA A 66 -3.54 -5.15 -16.18
N GLY A 67 -3.36 -5.80 -17.33
CA GLY A 67 -3.61 -7.23 -17.51
C GLY A 67 -5.09 -7.66 -17.40
N LYS A 68 -6.03 -6.74 -17.20
CA LYS A 68 -7.46 -7.06 -17.14
C LYS A 68 -8.03 -7.14 -18.56
N LYS A 69 -8.64 -8.29 -18.89
CA LYS A 69 -9.33 -8.51 -20.18
C LYS A 69 -10.80 -8.08 -20.17
N ILE A 70 -11.40 -8.00 -18.98
CA ILE A 70 -12.83 -7.79 -18.78
C ILE A 70 -13.00 -6.83 -17.60
N VAL A 71 -13.87 -5.84 -17.79
CA VAL A 71 -14.45 -5.00 -16.74
C VAL A 71 -15.95 -5.31 -16.71
N VAL A 72 -16.45 -5.75 -15.57
CA VAL A 72 -17.89 -5.92 -15.32
C VAL A 72 -18.35 -4.71 -14.53
N TRP A 73 -19.40 -4.05 -15.01
CA TRP A 73 -19.99 -2.91 -14.31
C TRP A 73 -21.42 -3.24 -13.92
N GLU A 74 -21.60 -3.46 -12.63
CA GLU A 74 -22.87 -3.71 -11.98
C GLU A 74 -23.41 -2.38 -11.42
N PHE A 75 -24.70 -2.16 -11.65
CA PHE A 75 -25.50 -1.09 -11.10
C PHE A 75 -26.98 -1.45 -11.22
N ALA A 76 -27.80 -0.90 -10.34
CA ALA A 76 -29.24 -1.14 -10.40
C ALA A 76 -29.89 -0.56 -11.67
N ALA A 77 -30.83 -1.29 -12.27
CA ALA A 77 -31.49 -0.90 -13.53
C ALA A 77 -32.13 0.51 -13.52
N ARG A 78 -32.56 1.01 -12.35
CA ARG A 78 -33.10 2.38 -12.20
C ARG A 78 -32.13 3.46 -12.68
N GLU A 79 -30.82 3.23 -12.56
CA GLU A 79 -29.79 4.18 -12.96
C GLU A 79 -29.86 4.49 -14.47
N LEU A 80 -30.40 3.59 -15.30
CA LEU A 80 -30.64 3.85 -16.73
C LEU A 80 -31.62 5.01 -16.98
N SER A 81 -32.46 5.34 -16.00
CA SER A 81 -33.47 6.39 -16.11
C SER A 81 -33.10 7.68 -15.38
N ILE A 82 -32.50 7.58 -14.19
CA ILE A 82 -32.26 8.72 -13.29
C ILE A 82 -30.76 8.95 -12.99
N GLY A 83 -29.89 8.05 -13.45
CA GLY A 83 -28.48 8.10 -13.14
C GLY A 83 -27.77 9.27 -13.82
N ASP A 84 -26.64 9.68 -13.22
CA ASP A 84 -25.72 10.61 -13.85
C ASP A 84 -24.75 9.83 -14.76
N TRP A 85 -24.96 9.97 -16.07
CA TRP A 85 -24.18 9.33 -17.11
C TRP A 85 -23.03 10.20 -17.63
N LYS A 86 -22.44 11.02 -16.75
CA LYS A 86 -21.27 11.84 -17.09
C LYS A 86 -20.16 11.03 -17.75
N LEU A 87 -19.50 11.67 -18.71
CA LEU A 87 -18.32 11.15 -19.37
C LEU A 87 -17.14 11.22 -18.42
N LEU A 88 -16.42 10.10 -18.31
CA LEU A 88 -15.26 9.95 -17.44
C LEU A 88 -14.08 9.46 -18.31
N PRO A 89 -13.10 10.33 -18.63
CA PRO A 89 -11.93 9.92 -19.38
C PRO A 89 -11.10 8.93 -18.56
N LEU A 90 -10.81 7.76 -19.10
CA LEU A 90 -10.02 6.70 -18.43
C LEU A 90 -8.57 6.73 -18.90
N ASP A 91 -7.97 7.91 -18.92
CA ASP A 91 -6.58 8.10 -19.33
C ASP A 91 -5.64 7.64 -18.21
N LEU A 92 -4.66 6.81 -18.55
CA LEU A 92 -3.57 6.47 -17.65
C LEU A 92 -2.61 7.67 -17.59
N GLY A 93 -2.64 8.37 -16.47
CA GLY A 93 -1.71 9.44 -16.18
C GLY A 93 -0.32 8.90 -15.88
N THR A 94 0.68 9.77 -15.90
CA THR A 94 1.98 9.43 -15.33
C THR A 94 1.83 9.41 -13.82
N PRO A 95 2.32 8.36 -13.12
CA PRO A 95 2.41 8.40 -11.68
C PRO A 95 3.10 9.72 -11.29
N PRO A 96 2.54 10.51 -10.35
CA PRO A 96 3.27 11.65 -9.84
C PRO A 96 4.65 11.12 -9.40
N PRO A 97 5.75 11.83 -9.69
CA PRO A 97 7.07 11.37 -9.28
C PRO A 97 7.00 11.07 -7.78
N SER A 98 7.18 9.80 -7.42
CA SER A 98 7.21 9.45 -6.01
C SER A 98 8.37 10.24 -5.44
N LYS A 99 8.06 11.05 -4.41
CA LYS A 99 9.13 11.66 -3.64
C LYS A 99 9.90 10.60 -2.86
N PHE A 100 9.43 9.34 -2.84
CA PHE A 100 10.06 8.21 -2.19
C PHE A 100 10.99 7.47 -3.14
N PHE A 101 12.24 7.36 -2.70
CA PHE A 101 13.30 6.67 -3.39
C PHE A 101 13.17 5.16 -3.20
N THR A 102 13.05 4.45 -4.32
CA THR A 102 13.13 2.99 -4.39
C THR A 102 14.18 2.62 -5.46
N PRO A 103 15.25 1.89 -5.12
CA PRO A 103 16.19 1.40 -6.12
C PRO A 103 15.52 0.45 -7.13
N GLU A 104 16.14 0.23 -8.28
CA GLU A 104 15.71 -0.83 -9.20
C GLU A 104 15.98 -2.23 -8.61
N PRO A 105 15.18 -3.26 -8.93
CA PRO A 105 15.41 -4.63 -8.49
C PRO A 105 16.85 -5.12 -8.72
N GLY A 106 17.43 -5.76 -7.71
CA GLY A 106 18.83 -6.21 -7.72
C GLY A 106 19.88 -5.12 -7.45
N GLN A 107 19.46 -3.88 -7.25
CA GLN A 107 20.38 -2.76 -7.01
C GLN A 107 20.58 -2.48 -5.52
N LEU A 108 21.85 -2.36 -5.11
CA LEU A 108 22.23 -1.86 -3.79
C LEU A 108 22.72 -0.42 -3.91
N LYS A 109 22.08 0.51 -3.19
CA LYS A 109 22.43 1.95 -3.20
C LYS A 109 22.77 2.42 -1.80
N THR A 110 23.62 3.44 -1.71
CA THR A 110 23.86 4.15 -0.45
C THR A 110 23.08 5.44 -0.48
N ILE A 111 22.27 5.69 0.54
CA ILE A 111 21.55 6.95 0.73
C ILE A 111 21.89 7.56 2.09
N THR A 112 21.84 8.88 2.16
CA THR A 112 21.92 9.63 3.42
C THR A 112 20.69 10.51 3.53
N GLY A 113 20.05 10.55 4.70
CA GLY A 113 18.83 11.32 4.91
C GLY A 113 18.58 11.63 6.38
N THR A 114 17.61 12.49 6.64
CA THR A 114 17.16 12.85 7.98
C THR A 114 15.91 12.05 8.33
N VAL A 115 15.85 11.45 9.52
CA VAL A 115 14.65 10.77 10.01
C VAL A 115 13.57 11.81 10.31
N ALA A 116 12.45 11.78 9.58
CA ALA A 116 11.29 12.62 9.85
C ALA A 116 10.33 11.93 10.83
N ALA A 117 10.10 10.63 10.66
CA ALA A 117 9.23 9.83 11.51
C ALA A 117 9.75 8.40 11.66
N ILE A 118 9.37 7.74 12.75
CA ILE A 118 9.74 6.35 13.03
C ILE A 118 8.61 5.62 13.75
N SER A 119 8.39 4.35 13.41
CA SER A 119 7.40 3.50 14.05
C SER A 119 7.80 3.17 15.49
N SER A 120 6.85 2.65 16.28
CA SER A 120 7.15 2.14 17.61
C SER A 120 8.20 1.01 17.56
N VAL A 121 9.00 0.90 18.61
CA VAL A 121 9.93 -0.22 18.82
C VAL A 121 9.63 -0.85 20.18
N PRO A 122 9.27 -2.15 20.23
CA PRO A 122 8.97 -2.81 21.50
C PRO A 122 10.22 -2.90 22.37
N ARG A 123 10.04 -2.89 23.69
CA ARG A 123 11.15 -3.10 24.62
C ARG A 123 11.53 -4.59 24.62
N PRO A 124 12.83 -4.95 24.62
CA PRO A 124 13.19 -6.36 24.61
C PRO A 124 12.68 -7.07 25.86
N GLY A 125 12.21 -8.30 25.69
CA GLY A 125 11.57 -9.09 26.75
C GLY A 125 10.11 -8.73 27.05
N THR A 126 9.53 -7.71 26.40
CA THR A 126 8.09 -7.37 26.56
C THR A 126 7.18 -7.98 25.49
N VAL A 127 7.77 -8.62 24.48
CA VAL A 127 7.08 -9.23 23.35
C VAL A 127 7.59 -10.68 23.14
N PRO A 128 6.76 -11.59 22.59
CA PRO A 128 7.08 -13.01 22.49
C PRO A 128 8.05 -13.38 21.35
N TYR A 129 8.33 -12.44 20.44
CA TYR A 129 9.22 -12.64 19.29
C TYR A 129 10.61 -12.08 19.53
N ALA A 130 11.63 -12.72 18.94
CA ALA A 130 13.03 -12.33 19.11
C ALA A 130 13.48 -11.20 18.17
N GLU A 131 12.84 -11.09 17.00
CA GLU A 131 13.16 -10.15 15.92
C GLU A 131 12.04 -9.14 15.73
N HIS A 132 12.37 -7.88 15.42
CA HIS A 132 11.40 -6.85 15.09
C HIS A 132 11.95 -5.88 14.04
N ILE A 133 11.11 -5.53 13.05
CA ILE A 133 11.40 -4.52 12.03
C ILE A 133 10.70 -3.21 12.41
N LEU A 134 11.43 -2.11 12.35
CA LEU A 134 10.83 -0.78 12.40
C LEU A 134 10.71 -0.20 10.99
N THR A 135 9.79 0.73 10.84
CA THR A 135 9.60 1.53 9.63
C THR A 135 9.99 2.98 9.92
N ALA A 136 10.87 3.56 9.11
CA ALA A 136 11.32 4.94 9.24
C ALA A 136 11.04 5.72 7.95
N HIS A 137 10.57 6.94 8.10
CA HIS A 137 10.44 7.90 7.01
C HIS A 137 11.67 8.80 7.00
N LEU A 138 12.44 8.74 5.92
CA LEU A 138 13.58 9.61 5.67
C LEU A 138 13.19 10.74 4.72
N VAL A 139 13.70 11.94 4.99
CA VAL A 139 13.61 13.14 4.15
C VAL A 139 15.00 13.71 3.90
N ASP A 140 15.09 14.75 3.08
CA ASP A 140 16.33 15.44 2.73
C ASP A 140 17.42 14.48 2.23
N LEU A 141 17.05 13.58 1.31
CA LEU A 141 17.96 12.59 0.77
C LEU A 141 19.08 13.21 -0.06
N ASP A 142 20.32 12.82 0.22
CA ASP A 142 21.48 13.16 -0.61
C ASP A 142 21.61 12.18 -1.78
N GLY A 143 21.80 12.69 -3.00
CA GLY A 143 22.23 11.89 -4.16
C GLY A 143 21.16 11.02 -4.82
N ALA A 144 19.87 11.30 -4.58
CA ALA A 144 18.73 10.69 -5.27
C ALA A 144 17.88 11.78 -5.95
N ASP A 145 17.23 11.44 -7.07
CA ASP A 145 16.23 12.33 -7.71
C ASP A 145 14.97 12.51 -6.84
N ALA A 146 14.73 11.54 -5.95
CA ALA A 146 13.67 11.54 -4.95
C ALA A 146 14.18 12.09 -3.60
N THR A 147 13.35 12.89 -2.92
CA THR A 147 13.73 13.63 -1.70
C THR A 147 13.46 12.88 -0.39
N GLN A 148 12.81 11.72 -0.44
CA GLN A 148 12.32 10.97 0.71
C GLN A 148 12.53 9.47 0.49
N ALA A 149 12.46 8.65 1.54
CA ALA A 149 12.39 7.19 1.44
C ALA A 149 11.64 6.60 2.63
N LEU A 150 10.91 5.50 2.40
CA LEU A 150 10.33 4.70 3.46
C LEU A 150 11.25 3.50 3.68
N VAL A 151 11.81 3.36 4.87
CA VAL A 151 12.86 2.38 5.15
C VAL A 151 12.41 1.41 6.21
N CYS A 152 12.36 0.12 5.87
CA CYS A 152 12.29 -0.97 6.82
C CYS A 152 13.70 -1.36 7.26
N THR A 153 13.94 -1.45 8.56
CA THR A 153 15.24 -1.88 9.12
C THR A 153 15.04 -2.74 10.37
N LEU A 154 15.94 -3.70 10.59
CA LEU A 154 15.92 -4.55 11.77
C LEU A 154 16.19 -3.70 13.02
N SER A 155 15.23 -3.66 13.93
CA SER A 155 15.26 -2.86 15.17
C SER A 155 15.59 -3.69 16.40
N MET A 156 15.27 -4.98 16.37
CA MET A 156 15.56 -5.91 17.45
C MET A 156 15.99 -7.24 16.84
N SER A 157 17.03 -7.84 17.42
CA SER A 157 17.47 -9.18 17.10
C SER A 157 17.87 -9.94 18.36
N ALA A 158 17.45 -11.19 18.48
CA ALA A 158 17.64 -12.03 19.65
C ALA A 158 17.28 -11.33 20.97
N GLN A 159 16.14 -10.62 21.01
CA GLN A 159 15.71 -9.80 22.15
C GLN A 159 16.76 -8.74 22.56
N LYS A 160 17.49 -8.18 21.61
CA LYS A 160 18.41 -7.04 21.81
C LYS A 160 18.14 -5.98 20.76
N TRP A 161 18.03 -4.74 21.20
CA TRP A 161 17.92 -3.61 20.28
C TRP A 161 19.17 -3.47 19.41
N THR A 162 18.96 -3.26 18.11
CA THR A 162 20.00 -2.86 17.16
C THR A 162 20.24 -1.35 17.26
N SER A 163 21.18 -0.82 16.47
CA SER A 163 21.38 0.63 16.33
C SER A 163 20.11 1.34 15.85
N ALA A 164 19.28 0.70 15.01
CA ALA A 164 18.07 1.27 14.44
C ALA A 164 17.01 1.60 15.51
N ALA A 165 16.89 0.79 16.57
CA ALA A 165 15.95 1.07 17.68
C ALA A 165 16.21 2.39 18.41
N ARG A 166 17.42 2.95 18.26
CA ARG A 166 17.81 4.21 18.89
C ARG A 166 17.57 5.43 18.00
N LEU A 167 17.06 5.24 16.78
CA LEU A 167 16.75 6.34 15.88
C LEU A 167 15.61 7.20 16.41
N ARG A 168 15.70 8.50 16.17
CA ARG A 168 14.75 9.53 16.57
C ARG A 168 14.54 10.49 15.40
N PRO A 169 13.37 11.14 15.30
CA PRO A 169 13.19 12.27 14.41
C PRO A 169 14.32 13.30 14.59
N GLY A 170 14.89 13.75 13.47
CA GLY A 170 16.04 14.66 13.42
C GLY A 170 17.40 13.98 13.31
N ASP A 171 17.53 12.68 13.56
CA ASP A 171 18.79 11.96 13.32
C ASP A 171 19.12 11.97 11.82
N ARG A 172 20.37 12.28 11.45
CA ARG A 172 20.87 12.07 10.09
C ARG A 172 21.52 10.70 10.02
N VAL A 173 21.15 9.91 9.02
CA VAL A 173 21.56 8.50 8.91
C VAL A 173 22.03 8.17 7.50
N LYS A 174 23.02 7.29 7.42
CA LYS A 174 23.52 6.74 6.16
C LYS A 174 23.25 5.25 6.11
N LEU A 175 22.58 4.81 5.04
CA LEU A 175 22.14 3.43 4.90
C LEU A 175 22.53 2.85 3.54
N LYS A 176 22.82 1.55 3.53
CA LYS A 176 22.75 0.73 2.32
C LYS A 176 21.31 0.27 2.16
N VAL A 177 20.69 0.62 1.05
CA VAL A 177 19.30 0.29 0.74
C VAL A 177 19.20 -0.57 -0.50
N ARG A 178 18.25 -1.49 -0.48
CA ARG A 178 17.84 -2.31 -1.61
C ARG A 178 16.31 -2.43 -1.64
N PRO A 179 15.71 -2.78 -2.79
CA PRO A 179 14.26 -2.93 -2.89
C PRO A 179 13.72 -3.97 -1.91
N TRP A 180 12.53 -3.75 -1.35
CA TRP A 180 11.91 -4.72 -0.46
C TRP A 180 11.64 -6.06 -1.18
N SER A 181 11.31 -6.02 -2.47
CA SER A 181 11.11 -7.20 -3.32
C SER A 181 12.28 -8.19 -3.28
N ASP A 182 13.51 -7.69 -3.10
CA ASP A 182 14.72 -8.52 -3.11
C ASP A 182 14.90 -9.32 -1.81
N VAL A 183 14.22 -8.92 -0.73
CA VAL A 183 14.40 -9.49 0.62
C VAL A 183 13.10 -9.89 1.31
N SER A 184 11.96 -9.68 0.67
CA SER A 184 10.62 -9.97 1.22
C SER A 184 10.51 -11.41 1.72
N ALA A 185 10.99 -12.38 0.93
CA ALA A 185 10.98 -13.81 1.31
C ALA A 185 11.65 -14.11 2.67
N GLN A 186 12.64 -13.30 3.07
CA GLN A 186 13.35 -13.42 4.34
C GLN A 186 12.67 -12.63 5.47
N TYR A 187 12.23 -11.39 5.19
CA TYR A 187 11.86 -10.44 6.24
C TYR A 187 10.36 -10.22 6.42
N GLU A 188 9.52 -10.57 5.44
CA GLU A 188 8.07 -10.39 5.51
C GLU A 188 7.41 -11.19 6.65
N LYS A 189 8.08 -12.24 7.13
CA LYS A 189 7.63 -13.07 8.27
C LYS A 189 7.96 -12.47 9.64
N ILE A 190 8.75 -11.40 9.70
CA ILE A 190 9.15 -10.75 10.96
C ILE A 190 8.11 -9.70 11.34
N ASN A 191 7.81 -9.59 12.63
CA ASN A 191 6.91 -8.54 13.13
C ASN A 191 7.45 -7.15 12.79
N ARG A 192 6.59 -6.33 12.17
CA ARG A 192 6.89 -4.97 11.76
C ARG A 192 5.92 -3.99 12.43
N SER A 193 6.45 -2.87 12.92
CA SER A 193 5.63 -1.73 13.32
C SER A 193 5.47 -0.75 12.16
N GLU A 194 4.26 -0.20 12.01
CA GLU A 194 3.93 0.79 10.97
C GLU A 194 4.07 2.22 11.50
N LEU A 195 4.22 3.17 10.58
CA LEU A 195 4.10 4.59 10.90
C LEU A 195 2.64 4.96 11.20
N SER A 196 2.41 5.98 12.02
CA SER A 196 1.04 6.43 12.33
C SER A 196 0.33 7.08 11.13
N ASP A 197 1.09 7.62 10.17
CA ASP A 197 0.54 8.24 8.97
C ASP A 197 0.16 7.16 7.96
N THR A 198 -1.14 7.03 7.71
CA THR A 198 -1.70 6.04 6.77
C THR A 198 -1.30 6.31 5.31
N ALA A 199 -0.99 7.55 4.94
CA ALA A 199 -0.49 7.84 3.60
C ALA A 199 0.90 7.24 3.39
N LEU A 200 1.77 7.31 4.42
CA LEU A 200 3.11 6.72 4.37
C LEU A 200 3.07 5.19 4.36
N GLN A 201 2.03 4.56 4.90
CA GLN A 201 1.87 3.10 4.87
C GLN A 201 1.56 2.55 3.47
N LEU A 202 1.11 3.42 2.54
CA LEU A 202 0.82 3.03 1.15
C LEU A 202 2.06 3.09 0.25
N GLU A 203 3.14 3.73 0.70
CA GLU A 203 4.38 3.84 -0.05
C GLU A 203 5.17 2.53 0.00
N GLU A 204 5.88 2.22 -1.08
CA GLU A 204 6.71 1.03 -1.13
C GLU A 204 7.97 1.22 -0.28
N PRO A 205 8.22 0.36 0.73
CA PRO A 205 9.43 0.48 1.54
C PRO A 205 10.64 -0.07 0.81
N VAL A 206 11.82 0.44 1.17
CA VAL A 206 13.11 -0.20 0.90
C VAL A 206 13.63 -0.90 2.16
N TRP A 207 14.44 -1.93 1.98
CA TRP A 207 15.19 -2.51 3.10
C TRP A 207 16.48 -1.72 3.31
N GLY A 208 16.71 -1.27 4.54
CA GLY A 208 17.87 -0.47 4.91
C GLY A 208 18.76 -1.12 5.96
N GLU A 209 20.07 -1.06 5.72
CA GLU A 209 21.11 -1.45 6.67
C GLU A 209 21.92 -0.20 7.04
N ILE A 210 21.87 0.20 8.31
CA ILE A 210 22.55 1.41 8.80
C ILE A 210 24.07 1.20 8.75
N ILE A 211 24.77 2.13 8.10
CA ILE A 211 26.23 2.18 8.00
C ILE A 211 26.80 3.19 9.00
N GLU A 212 26.14 4.34 9.14
CA GLU A 212 26.59 5.48 9.95
C GLU A 212 25.39 6.26 10.49
N ARG A 213 25.55 6.85 11.68
CA ARG A 213 24.58 7.70 12.38
C ARG A 213 25.32 8.89 12.99
#